data_AF-X1S9A3-F1
#
_entry.id   AF-X1S9A3-F1
#
_cell.length_a   1.000
_cell.length_b   1.000
_cell.length_c   1.000
_cell.angle_alpha   90.00
_cell.angle_beta   90.00
_cell.angle_gamma   90.00
#
_symmetry.space_group_name_H-M   'P 1'
#
loop_
_entity.id
_entity.type
_entity.pdbx_description
1 polymer ?
#
loop_
_entity_poly.entity_id
_entity_poly.type
_entity_poly.pdbx_seq_one_letter_code
_entity_poly.pdbx_strand_id
1 'polypeptide(L)'
;PIWDADSHEWAMIGVNGDRVFQCYVANANIKVYLTGYTSSGVTFFDNAIQCDPGTGAWENVDVSAHVPADTIGVILMVEADTGGAEVGLRPPTSAEDRKAECKRPFLGITGCSSQEFGAYRESASIHFCLVGYITDGVVFFDTEKDYSLAATGSWEGIDCSGDAPDAVMLLFDVRLIGTGTLSFGLRKDASAAEQYLKGRWRQAVIACSDAQVVQGKIETTDVDFYLVGYATLQEEYDNEEDCGVGGVGLYEKAISGLTPETKYYFRARGVNSGGTGLGLEKEFTTLAA
;
A
#
# COMPACT_ATOMS: atom_id res chain seq x y z
N PRO A 1 -1.34 -23.49 7.28
CA PRO A 1 -2.03 -24.01 6.07
C PRO A 1 -1.05 -23.95 4.89
N ILE A 2 -0.83 -25.07 4.20
CA ILE A 2 -0.03 -25.08 2.96
C ILE A 2 -0.91 -24.43 1.89
N TRP A 3 -0.41 -23.35 1.29
CA TRP A 3 -1.14 -22.53 0.30
C TRP A 3 -0.94 -23.13 -1.09
N ASP A 4 -1.40 -24.37 -1.26
CA ASP A 4 -1.27 -25.08 -2.52
C ASP A 4 -2.44 -24.68 -3.44
N ALA A 5 -2.35 -23.49 -4.04
CA ALA A 5 -3.28 -23.04 -5.07
C ALA A 5 -2.57 -22.17 -6.11
N ASP A 6 -2.95 -22.39 -7.36
CA ASP A 6 -2.31 -21.99 -8.61
C ASP A 6 -2.06 -20.49 -8.89
N SER A 7 -2.26 -19.59 -7.93
CA SER A 7 -1.82 -18.18 -7.94
C SER A 7 -2.51 -17.44 -6.79
N HIS A 8 -1.80 -16.61 -6.06
CA HIS A 8 -2.37 -15.64 -5.11
C HIS A 8 -2.66 -14.30 -5.80
N GLU A 9 -3.71 -13.60 -5.37
CA GLU A 9 -4.01 -12.21 -5.71
C GLU A 9 -4.48 -11.51 -4.44
N TRP A 10 -4.27 -10.20 -4.34
CA TRP A 10 -4.76 -9.39 -3.23
C TRP A 10 -5.73 -8.34 -3.77
N ALA A 11 -6.65 -7.93 -2.92
CA ALA A 11 -7.50 -6.79 -3.18
C ALA A 11 -7.69 -5.97 -1.93
N MET A 12 -7.87 -4.66 -2.11
CA MET A 12 -8.36 -3.76 -1.08
C MET A 12 -9.79 -3.39 -1.44
N ILE A 13 -10.68 -3.47 -0.46
CA ILE A 13 -12.10 -3.23 -0.63
C ILE A 13 -12.62 -2.44 0.57
N GLY A 14 -13.48 -1.46 0.31
CA GLY A 14 -14.20 -0.76 1.36
C GLY A 14 -15.12 -1.70 2.14
N VAL A 15 -15.43 -1.29 3.37
CA VAL A 15 -16.45 -1.93 4.20
C VAL A 15 -17.60 -0.95 4.42
N ASN A 16 -18.82 -1.46 4.59
CA ASN A 16 -19.94 -0.62 4.98
C ASN A 16 -19.83 -0.17 6.47
N GLY A 17 -20.80 0.60 6.95
CA GLY A 17 -20.83 1.09 8.35
C GLY A 17 -20.80 0.00 9.42
N ASP A 18 -21.18 -1.24 9.07
CA ASP A 18 -21.13 -2.42 9.95
C ASP A 18 -19.80 -3.20 9.84
N ARG A 19 -18.82 -2.66 9.11
CA ARG A 19 -17.51 -3.28 8.82
C ARG A 19 -17.62 -4.59 8.04
N VAL A 20 -18.59 -4.68 7.13
CA VAL A 20 -18.81 -5.83 6.25
C VAL A 20 -18.35 -5.50 4.82
N PHE A 21 -17.50 -6.36 4.26
CA PHE A 21 -17.22 -6.39 2.83
C PHE A 21 -18.06 -7.47 2.14
N GLN A 22 -18.25 -7.34 0.83
CA GLN A 22 -18.93 -8.32 0.01
C GLN A 22 -17.98 -8.82 -1.08
N CYS A 23 -17.97 -10.13 -1.32
CA CYS A 23 -17.25 -10.72 -2.45
C CYS A 23 -18.08 -11.84 -3.06
N TYR A 24 -18.01 -11.98 -4.38
CA TYR A 24 -18.64 -13.08 -5.10
C TYR A 24 -17.59 -14.15 -5.43
N VAL A 25 -17.83 -15.38 -4.95
CA VAL A 25 -16.94 -16.52 -5.20
C VAL A 25 -17.62 -17.49 -6.15
N ALA A 26 -17.17 -17.49 -7.41
CA ALA A 26 -17.73 -18.34 -8.45
C ALA A 26 -17.22 -19.80 -8.44
N ASN A 27 -16.17 -20.10 -7.66
CA ASN A 27 -15.52 -21.40 -7.63
C ASN A 27 -15.21 -21.82 -6.19
N ALA A 28 -15.64 -23.03 -5.79
CA ALA A 28 -15.51 -23.55 -4.43
C ALA A 28 -14.05 -23.74 -3.94
N ASN A 29 -13.09 -23.75 -4.87
CA ASN A 29 -11.65 -23.85 -4.55
C ASN A 29 -11.06 -22.50 -4.12
N ILE A 30 -11.74 -21.38 -4.36
CA ILE A 30 -11.28 -20.06 -3.92
C ILE A 30 -11.50 -19.93 -2.42
N LYS A 31 -10.46 -19.47 -1.73
CA LYS A 31 -10.49 -19.10 -0.31
C LYS A 31 -10.22 -17.61 -0.17
N VAL A 32 -11.03 -16.93 0.62
CA VAL A 32 -10.91 -15.49 0.90
C VAL A 32 -10.37 -15.33 2.31
N TYR A 33 -9.33 -14.53 2.47
CA TYR A 33 -8.68 -14.25 3.75
C TYR A 33 -8.56 -12.75 3.94
N LEU A 34 -8.79 -12.27 5.15
CA LEU A 34 -8.44 -10.91 5.56
C LEU A 34 -6.98 -10.92 6.01
N THR A 35 -6.10 -10.22 5.29
CA THR A 35 -4.66 -10.17 5.57
C THR A 35 -4.21 -8.88 6.26
N GLY A 36 -5.03 -7.84 6.22
CA GLY A 36 -4.78 -6.54 6.83
C GLY A 36 -5.99 -5.60 6.66
N TYR A 37 -5.94 -4.44 7.30
CA TYR A 37 -6.93 -3.37 7.17
C TYR A 37 -6.25 -2.01 7.34
N THR A 38 -6.86 -0.96 6.80
CA THR A 38 -6.49 0.44 7.00
C THR A 38 -7.44 1.06 8.03
N SER A 39 -6.94 1.85 8.97
CA SER A 39 -7.78 2.55 9.97
C SER A 39 -8.26 3.92 9.47
N SER A 40 -7.36 4.70 8.88
CA SER A 40 -7.61 6.02 8.28
C SER A 40 -6.71 6.26 7.06
N GLY A 41 -6.80 7.45 6.48
CA GLY A 41 -5.96 7.88 5.35
C GLY A 41 -6.30 7.20 4.02
N VAL A 42 -7.27 6.29 3.96
CA VAL A 42 -7.67 5.58 2.73
C VAL A 42 -9.18 5.63 2.56
N THR A 43 -9.64 5.98 1.37
CA THR A 43 -11.06 6.02 0.99
C THR A 43 -11.30 5.20 -0.26
N PHE A 44 -12.36 4.40 -0.27
CA PHE A 44 -12.83 3.65 -1.45
C PHE A 44 -14.12 4.27 -1.99
N PHE A 45 -14.25 4.29 -3.31
CA PHE A 45 -15.48 4.69 -3.97
C PHE A 45 -16.50 3.55 -3.99
N ASP A 46 -17.78 3.88 -3.98
CA ASP A 46 -18.86 2.90 -4.19
C ASP A 46 -18.79 2.25 -5.58
N ASN A 47 -18.38 3.04 -6.59
CA ASN A 47 -18.21 2.60 -7.96
C ASN A 47 -16.85 3.05 -8.48
N ALA A 48 -16.21 2.20 -9.29
CA ALA A 48 -14.96 2.55 -9.93
C ALA A 48 -15.17 3.66 -10.98
N ILE A 49 -14.20 4.57 -11.09
CA ILE A 49 -14.24 5.73 -11.98
C ILE A 49 -13.18 5.51 -13.05
N GLN A 50 -13.59 5.39 -14.32
CA GLN A 50 -12.64 5.19 -15.42
C GLN A 50 -11.80 6.45 -15.66
N CYS A 51 -10.48 6.30 -15.69
CA CYS A 51 -9.48 7.37 -15.80
C CYS A 51 -8.33 6.94 -16.74
N ASP A 52 -8.69 6.50 -17.94
CA ASP A 52 -7.73 5.99 -18.92
C ASP A 52 -6.77 7.10 -19.43
N PRO A 53 -5.43 6.88 -19.41
CA PRO A 53 -4.49 7.75 -20.14
C PRO A 53 -4.61 7.54 -21.66
N GLY A 54 -3.97 8.40 -22.45
CA GLY A 54 -3.70 8.16 -23.86
C GLY A 54 -2.92 6.86 -24.12
N THR A 55 -2.89 6.40 -25.37
CA THR A 55 -2.15 5.19 -25.74
C THR A 55 -0.75 5.50 -26.25
N GLY A 56 0.24 4.68 -25.90
CA GLY A 56 1.59 4.69 -26.49
C GLY A 56 2.55 5.72 -25.89
N ALA A 57 2.15 6.45 -24.85
CA ALA A 57 3.02 7.40 -24.14
C ALA A 57 2.69 7.41 -22.64
N TRP A 58 3.67 7.80 -21.83
CA TRP A 58 3.44 8.14 -20.42
C TRP A 58 2.70 9.46 -20.32
N GLU A 59 1.68 9.50 -19.47
CA GLU A 59 0.87 10.67 -19.19
C GLU A 59 0.67 10.83 -17.68
N ASN A 60 0.63 12.07 -17.21
CA ASN A 60 0.13 12.38 -15.88
C ASN A 60 -1.38 12.55 -15.98
N VAL A 61 -2.12 11.60 -15.43
CA VAL A 61 -3.58 11.55 -15.45
C VAL A 61 -4.12 12.39 -14.29
N ASP A 62 -4.90 13.42 -14.61
CA ASP A 62 -5.57 14.28 -13.63
C ASP A 62 -6.85 13.63 -13.09
N VAL A 63 -6.93 13.45 -11.78
CA VAL A 63 -8.10 12.93 -11.05
C VAL A 63 -8.67 13.93 -10.04
N SER A 64 -8.32 15.21 -10.14
CA SER A 64 -8.77 16.28 -9.23
C SER A 64 -10.29 16.45 -9.12
N ALA A 65 -11.05 15.97 -10.10
CA ALA A 65 -12.51 15.95 -10.05
C ALA A 65 -13.07 14.90 -9.06
N HIS A 66 -12.24 13.97 -8.57
CA HIS A 66 -12.68 12.78 -7.83
C HIS A 66 -12.01 12.61 -6.47
N VAL A 67 -10.86 13.26 -6.24
CA VAL A 67 -10.05 13.09 -5.04
C VAL A 67 -9.77 14.46 -4.39
N PRO A 68 -9.55 14.53 -3.07
CA PRO A 68 -9.24 15.80 -2.41
C PRO A 68 -7.81 16.27 -2.72
N ALA A 69 -7.55 17.56 -2.48
CA ALA A 69 -6.28 18.22 -2.80
C ALA A 69 -5.07 17.67 -2.02
N ASP A 70 -5.29 17.03 -0.88
CA ASP A 70 -4.29 16.39 -0.01
C ASP A 70 -4.05 14.90 -0.37
N THR A 71 -4.56 14.42 -1.50
CA THR A 71 -4.30 13.06 -1.98
C THR A 71 -2.81 12.84 -2.25
N ILE A 72 -2.24 11.82 -1.62
CA ILE A 72 -0.84 11.40 -1.75
C ILE A 72 -0.67 10.11 -2.57
N GLY A 73 -1.76 9.37 -2.80
CA GLY A 73 -1.75 8.15 -3.59
C GLY A 73 -3.10 7.79 -4.17
N VAL A 74 -3.10 7.05 -5.27
CA VAL A 74 -4.31 6.53 -5.91
C VAL A 74 -4.32 5.01 -5.89
N ILE A 75 -5.52 4.44 -5.79
CA ILE A 75 -5.76 2.99 -5.86
C ILE A 75 -6.57 2.74 -7.13
N LEU A 76 -6.02 1.93 -8.01
CA LEU A 76 -6.54 1.69 -9.36
C LEU A 76 -6.78 0.19 -9.54
N MET A 77 -7.95 -0.16 -10.04
CA MET A 77 -8.13 -1.43 -10.74
C MET A 77 -7.65 -1.24 -12.19
N VAL A 78 -6.73 -2.09 -12.64
CA VAL A 78 -6.26 -2.09 -14.03
C VAL A 78 -6.70 -3.39 -14.69
N GLU A 79 -7.46 -3.29 -15.77
CA GLU A 79 -8.09 -4.43 -16.45
C GLU A 79 -7.77 -4.45 -17.95
N ALA A 80 -7.94 -5.62 -18.57
CA ALA A 80 -7.75 -5.81 -20.00
C ALA A 80 -8.97 -6.52 -20.61
N ASP A 81 -9.55 -5.95 -21.66
CA ASP A 81 -10.70 -6.52 -22.38
C ASP A 81 -10.33 -7.82 -23.12
N THR A 82 -9.19 -7.79 -23.82
CA THR A 82 -8.73 -8.91 -24.66
C THR A 82 -7.21 -8.93 -24.76
N GLY A 83 -6.59 -10.08 -24.48
CA GLY A 83 -5.14 -10.25 -24.60
C GLY A 83 -4.35 -9.52 -23.50
N GLY A 84 -3.02 -9.64 -23.55
CA GLY A 84 -2.13 -8.87 -22.69
C GLY A 84 -1.53 -7.69 -23.45
N ALA A 85 -1.34 -6.56 -22.76
CA ALA A 85 -0.69 -5.36 -23.31
C ALA A 85 0.14 -4.68 -22.23
N GLU A 86 1.15 -3.91 -22.63
CA GLU A 86 2.01 -3.19 -21.69
C GLU A 86 1.24 -2.08 -20.95
N VAL A 87 1.46 -2.02 -19.65
CA VAL A 87 0.91 -1.04 -18.74
C VAL A 87 2.00 -0.61 -17.75
N GLY A 88 1.93 0.63 -17.28
CA GLY A 88 2.77 1.15 -16.23
C GLY A 88 2.02 2.10 -15.31
N LEU A 89 2.45 2.14 -14.05
CA LEU A 89 2.03 3.08 -13.01
C LEU A 89 3.27 3.66 -12.34
N ARG A 90 3.26 4.95 -12.01
CA ARG A 90 4.33 5.62 -11.28
C ARG A 90 3.85 6.92 -10.63
N PRO A 91 4.56 7.45 -9.62
CA PRO A 91 4.36 8.83 -9.19
C PRO A 91 4.56 9.81 -10.36
N PRO A 92 3.80 10.92 -10.42
CA PRO A 92 3.78 11.82 -11.58
C PRO A 92 5.12 12.55 -11.83
N THR A 93 6.00 12.61 -10.83
CA THR A 93 7.35 13.17 -10.90
C THR A 93 8.42 12.16 -11.31
N SER A 94 8.09 10.86 -11.32
CA SER A 94 9.01 9.79 -11.67
C SER A 94 9.36 9.80 -13.16
N ALA A 95 10.64 9.60 -13.48
CA ALA A 95 11.13 9.48 -14.86
C ALA A 95 11.29 8.01 -15.32
N GLU A 96 10.99 7.03 -14.46
CA GLU A 96 11.19 5.61 -14.73
C GLU A 96 10.27 5.12 -15.88
N ASP A 97 10.83 4.52 -16.93
CA ASP A 97 10.08 3.96 -18.07
C ASP A 97 9.70 2.49 -17.83
N ARG A 98 9.03 2.27 -16.71
CA ARG A 98 8.80 0.96 -16.14
C ARG A 98 7.40 0.46 -16.52
N LYS A 99 7.33 -0.35 -17.57
CA LYS A 99 6.10 -0.99 -18.06
C LYS A 99 6.27 -2.51 -18.19
N ALA A 100 5.16 -3.24 -18.13
CA ALA A 100 5.13 -4.67 -18.30
C ALA A 100 3.75 -5.13 -18.78
N GLU A 101 3.71 -6.29 -19.44
CA GLU A 101 2.45 -6.86 -19.93
C GLU A 101 1.51 -7.17 -18.75
N CYS A 102 0.33 -6.55 -18.75
CA CYS A 102 -0.82 -6.97 -17.97
C CYS A 102 -1.75 -7.80 -18.84
N LYS A 103 -2.05 -9.01 -18.37
CA LYS A 103 -2.99 -9.95 -19.00
C LYS A 103 -4.21 -10.26 -18.12
N ARG A 104 -4.16 -9.89 -16.85
CA ARG A 104 -5.18 -10.17 -15.86
C ARG A 104 -5.40 -8.94 -15.00
N PRO A 105 -6.65 -8.67 -14.58
CA PRO A 105 -6.92 -7.61 -13.63
C PRO A 105 -5.99 -7.66 -12.42
N PHE A 106 -5.56 -6.49 -11.96
CA PHE A 106 -4.87 -6.35 -10.69
C PHE A 106 -5.16 -4.98 -10.09
N LEU A 107 -5.00 -4.89 -8.77
CA LEU A 107 -5.00 -3.61 -8.07
C LEU A 107 -3.59 -3.04 -8.05
N GLY A 108 -3.46 -1.81 -8.55
CA GLY A 108 -2.25 -1.01 -8.51
C GLY A 108 -2.43 0.20 -7.60
N ILE A 109 -1.39 0.50 -6.83
CA ILE A 109 -1.30 1.67 -5.96
C ILE A 109 -0.07 2.45 -6.43
N THR A 110 -0.21 3.76 -6.58
CA THR A 110 0.92 4.62 -6.91
C THR A 110 0.80 5.99 -6.28
N GLY A 111 1.94 6.67 -6.15
CA GLY A 111 2.00 8.01 -5.61
C GLY A 111 1.24 9.02 -6.46
N CYS A 112 0.66 10.01 -5.80
CA CYS A 112 -0.09 11.08 -6.40
C CYS A 112 0.49 12.42 -5.92
N SER A 113 0.57 13.40 -6.82
CA SER A 113 0.94 14.76 -6.45
C SER A 113 0.13 15.73 -7.31
N SER A 114 -0.36 16.81 -6.70
CA SER A 114 -1.29 17.74 -7.37
C SER A 114 -2.54 17.05 -7.95
N GLN A 115 -2.96 15.92 -7.36
CA GLN A 115 -4.07 15.07 -7.84
C GLN A 115 -3.81 14.42 -9.21
N GLU A 116 -2.54 14.31 -9.61
CA GLU A 116 -2.13 13.58 -10.80
C GLU A 116 -1.35 12.31 -10.44
N PHE A 117 -1.41 11.29 -11.29
CA PHE A 117 -0.54 10.11 -11.23
C PHE A 117 -0.01 9.76 -12.61
N GLY A 118 1.17 9.13 -12.69
CA GLY A 118 1.76 8.72 -13.95
C GLY A 118 1.22 7.36 -14.40
N ALA A 119 0.77 7.27 -15.64
CA ALA A 119 0.29 6.02 -16.25
C ALA A 119 0.78 5.84 -17.68
N TYR A 120 0.98 4.58 -18.07
CA TYR A 120 1.26 4.17 -19.44
C TYR A 120 0.24 3.11 -19.87
N ARG A 121 -0.29 3.28 -21.07
CA ARG A 121 -1.20 2.33 -21.70
C ARG A 121 -0.74 2.01 -23.12
N GLU A 122 -0.44 0.76 -23.43
CA GLU A 122 -0.09 0.37 -24.80
C GLU A 122 -1.31 0.34 -25.73
N SER A 123 -2.43 -0.20 -25.25
CA SER A 123 -3.62 -0.50 -26.04
C SER A 123 -4.88 0.08 -25.41
N ALA A 124 -5.83 0.51 -26.24
CA ALA A 124 -7.16 0.95 -25.81
C ALA A 124 -8.00 -0.17 -25.17
N SER A 125 -7.55 -1.42 -25.24
CA SER A 125 -8.14 -2.57 -24.52
C SER A 125 -7.75 -2.64 -23.05
N ILE A 126 -6.89 -1.74 -22.56
CA ILE A 126 -6.53 -1.62 -21.15
C ILE A 126 -7.32 -0.47 -20.53
N HIS A 127 -7.90 -0.73 -19.36
CA HIS A 127 -8.69 0.24 -18.61
C HIS A 127 -8.10 0.49 -17.23
N PHE A 128 -7.99 1.77 -16.89
CA PHE A 128 -7.61 2.25 -15.57
C PHE A 128 -8.87 2.76 -14.88
N CYS A 129 -9.21 2.14 -13.76
CA CYS A 129 -10.40 2.44 -13.01
C CYS A 129 -9.99 2.84 -11.60
N LEU A 130 -10.13 4.11 -11.25
CA LEU A 130 -9.90 4.63 -9.92
C LEU A 130 -10.94 4.04 -8.95
N VAL A 131 -10.47 3.28 -7.96
CA VAL A 131 -11.32 2.62 -6.95
C VAL A 131 -11.20 3.23 -5.56
N GLY A 132 -10.14 4.02 -5.34
CA GLY A 132 -9.93 4.71 -4.08
C GLY A 132 -8.74 5.64 -4.13
N TYR A 133 -8.51 6.34 -3.02
CA TYR A 133 -7.40 7.27 -2.84
C TYR A 133 -6.84 7.18 -1.43
N ILE A 134 -5.61 7.68 -1.29
CA ILE A 134 -4.83 7.68 -0.05
C ILE A 134 -4.44 9.14 0.24
N THR A 135 -4.66 9.60 1.47
CA THR A 135 -4.30 10.95 1.95
C THR A 135 -3.23 10.92 3.04
N ASP A 136 -2.99 9.77 3.68
CA ASP A 136 -2.01 9.65 4.76
C ASP A 136 -1.54 8.19 4.95
N GLY A 137 -0.51 8.00 5.78
CA GLY A 137 -0.05 6.69 6.26
C GLY A 137 0.83 5.90 5.29
N VAL A 138 1.10 6.43 4.09
CA VAL A 138 1.92 5.77 3.06
C VAL A 138 2.98 6.74 2.52
N VAL A 139 4.20 6.24 2.39
CA VAL A 139 5.31 6.91 1.71
C VAL A 139 5.51 6.26 0.35
N PHE A 140 5.43 7.04 -0.73
CA PHE A 140 5.73 6.61 -2.09
C PHE A 140 7.11 7.09 -2.52
N PHE A 141 7.83 6.26 -3.27
CA PHE A 141 9.12 6.64 -3.83
C PHE A 141 8.98 7.08 -5.28
N ASP A 142 9.49 8.27 -5.61
CA ASP A 142 9.64 8.72 -7.01
C ASP A 142 10.61 7.84 -7.80
N THR A 143 11.58 7.25 -7.11
CA THR A 143 12.51 6.26 -7.65
C THR A 143 12.48 5.04 -6.75
N GLU A 144 11.96 3.93 -7.28
CA GLU A 144 11.84 2.67 -6.54
C GLU A 144 13.22 2.13 -6.17
N LYS A 145 13.25 1.30 -5.12
CA LYS A 145 14.48 0.70 -4.60
C LYS A 145 14.58 -0.74 -5.06
N ASP A 146 15.72 -1.10 -5.64
CA ASP A 146 15.96 -2.44 -6.16
C ASP A 146 16.36 -3.39 -5.02
N TYR A 147 15.53 -4.42 -4.83
CA TYR A 147 15.69 -5.48 -3.85
C TYR A 147 15.66 -6.87 -4.52
N SER A 148 16.06 -6.94 -5.78
CA SER A 148 16.02 -8.15 -6.58
C SER A 148 16.94 -9.25 -6.03
N LEU A 149 16.46 -10.49 -6.09
CA LEU A 149 17.17 -11.63 -5.53
C LEU A 149 18.12 -12.24 -6.56
N ALA A 150 19.26 -12.76 -6.08
CA ALA A 150 20.22 -13.48 -6.93
C ALA A 150 20.08 -15.01 -6.84
N ALA A 151 19.55 -15.54 -5.73
CA ALA A 151 19.40 -16.98 -5.50
C ALA A 151 18.01 -17.47 -5.91
N THR A 152 17.97 -18.59 -6.63
CA THR A 152 16.73 -19.23 -7.08
C THR A 152 16.40 -20.47 -6.25
N GLY A 153 15.11 -20.77 -6.08
CA GLY A 153 14.63 -22.02 -5.48
C GLY A 153 14.61 -22.04 -3.95
N SER A 154 15.07 -20.98 -3.28
CA SER A 154 15.01 -20.79 -1.82
C SER A 154 14.27 -19.50 -1.45
N TRP A 155 13.68 -19.50 -0.25
CA TRP A 155 13.15 -18.27 0.37
C TRP A 155 14.32 -17.49 0.98
N GLU A 156 14.53 -16.27 0.52
CA GLU A 156 15.59 -15.36 0.98
C GLU A 156 14.96 -14.18 1.72
N GLY A 157 15.67 -13.66 2.73
CA GLY A 157 15.28 -12.44 3.42
C GLY A 157 15.54 -11.21 2.55
N ILE A 158 14.57 -10.32 2.47
CA ILE A 158 14.68 -9.00 1.85
C ILE A 158 14.57 -7.97 2.98
N ASP A 159 15.70 -7.37 3.35
CA ASP A 159 15.81 -6.37 4.41
C ASP A 159 15.62 -4.96 3.84
N CYS A 160 14.45 -4.38 4.09
CA CYS A 160 14.09 -3.04 3.61
C CYS A 160 14.34 -1.94 4.64
N SER A 161 14.98 -2.23 5.78
CA SER A 161 15.08 -1.29 6.91
C SER A 161 15.83 0.01 6.60
N GLY A 162 16.70 -0.02 5.60
CA GLY A 162 17.44 1.17 5.14
C GLY A 162 16.58 2.19 4.39
N ASP A 163 15.52 1.75 3.70
CA ASP A 163 14.67 2.61 2.85
C ASP A 163 13.24 2.73 3.40
N ALA A 164 12.78 1.80 4.23
CA ALA A 164 11.42 1.77 4.79
C ALA A 164 11.43 1.67 6.33
N PRO A 165 11.95 2.70 7.04
CA PRO A 165 11.93 2.72 8.49
C PRO A 165 10.50 2.78 9.02
N ASP A 166 10.27 2.12 10.14
CA ASP A 166 8.98 1.98 10.84
C ASP A 166 7.83 1.43 9.98
N ALA A 167 8.16 0.81 8.85
CA ALA A 167 7.17 0.21 7.98
C ALA A 167 6.45 -0.94 8.70
N VAL A 168 5.13 -0.98 8.53
CA VAL A 168 4.28 -2.12 8.90
C VAL A 168 3.79 -2.89 7.68
N MET A 169 3.77 -2.24 6.52
CA MET A 169 3.53 -2.85 5.22
C MET A 169 4.51 -2.30 4.19
N LEU A 170 5.00 -3.17 3.31
CA LEU A 170 5.86 -2.83 2.18
C LEU A 170 5.07 -2.99 0.88
N LEU A 171 5.23 -2.04 -0.03
CA LEU A 171 4.63 -2.05 -1.35
C LEU A 171 5.72 -2.40 -2.37
N PHE A 172 5.57 -3.54 -3.03
CA PHE A 172 6.51 -4.01 -4.05
C PHE A 172 5.86 -4.05 -5.42
N ASP A 173 6.55 -3.54 -6.42
CA ASP A 173 6.36 -3.89 -7.81
C ASP A 173 7.27 -5.06 -8.15
N VAL A 174 6.69 -6.21 -8.48
CA VAL A 174 7.45 -7.40 -8.87
C VAL A 174 7.29 -7.63 -10.35
N ARG A 175 8.42 -7.65 -11.06
CA ARG A 175 8.45 -7.64 -12.52
C ARG A 175 9.28 -8.80 -13.03
N LEU A 176 8.84 -9.35 -14.15
CA LEU A 176 9.62 -10.31 -14.92
C LEU A 176 10.14 -9.62 -16.18
N ILE A 177 11.45 -9.39 -16.23
CA ILE A 177 12.09 -8.69 -17.36
C ILE A 177 12.48 -9.68 -18.49
N GLY A 178 12.60 -10.96 -18.17
CA GLY A 178 13.00 -12.00 -19.12
C GLY A 178 11.87 -12.92 -19.62
N THR A 179 12.28 -14.14 -19.99
CA THR A 179 11.40 -15.20 -20.52
C THR A 179 11.31 -16.42 -19.59
N GLY A 180 11.86 -16.32 -18.38
CA GLY A 180 11.81 -17.38 -17.38
C GLY A 180 10.43 -17.60 -16.77
N THR A 181 10.41 -18.42 -15.72
CA THR A 181 9.17 -18.81 -15.03
C THR A 181 8.45 -17.60 -14.44
N LEU A 182 7.16 -17.45 -14.75
CA LEU A 182 6.31 -16.34 -14.28
C LEU A 182 5.97 -16.39 -12.77
N SER A 183 6.54 -17.33 -12.02
CA SER A 183 6.16 -17.64 -10.64
C SER A 183 7.24 -17.16 -9.67
N PHE A 184 6.81 -16.39 -8.68
CA PHE A 184 7.66 -15.88 -7.61
C PHE A 184 6.85 -15.81 -6.31
N GLY A 185 7.54 -15.84 -5.17
CA GLY A 185 6.94 -15.76 -3.86
C GLY A 185 7.34 -14.49 -3.15
N LEU A 186 6.40 -13.94 -2.38
CA LEU A 186 6.66 -12.85 -1.44
C LEU A 186 5.76 -13.06 -0.21
N ARG A 187 6.32 -12.98 0.99
CA ARG A 187 5.59 -13.22 2.25
C ARG A 187 6.18 -12.45 3.41
N LYS A 188 5.38 -12.30 4.48
CA LYS A 188 5.88 -11.85 5.78
C LYS A 188 6.99 -12.78 6.28
N ASP A 189 8.04 -12.21 6.87
CA ASP A 189 9.15 -12.98 7.41
C ASP A 189 8.70 -14.03 8.43
N ALA A 190 9.39 -15.18 8.44
CA ALA A 190 9.10 -16.37 9.24
C ALA A 190 7.69 -16.97 9.07
N SER A 191 6.91 -16.55 8.07
CA SER A 191 5.63 -17.19 7.75
C SER A 191 5.84 -18.57 7.14
N ALA A 192 5.11 -19.58 7.64
CA ALA A 192 5.07 -20.91 7.01
C ALA A 192 4.24 -20.95 5.73
N ALA A 193 3.70 -19.81 5.28
CA ALA A 193 2.89 -19.70 4.09
C ALA A 193 3.74 -19.79 2.82
N GLU A 194 3.33 -20.63 1.86
CA GLU A 194 3.91 -20.66 0.52
C GLU A 194 3.06 -19.85 -0.46
N GLN A 195 3.21 -18.52 -0.41
CA GLN A 195 2.43 -17.60 -1.25
C GLN A 195 3.17 -17.32 -2.55
N TYR A 196 2.63 -17.80 -3.67
CA TYR A 196 3.18 -17.53 -5.00
C TYR A 196 2.25 -16.59 -5.78
N LEU A 197 2.85 -15.55 -6.35
CA LEU A 197 2.26 -14.67 -7.35
C LEU A 197 2.68 -15.16 -8.74
N LYS A 198 1.78 -15.01 -9.72
CA LYS A 198 2.06 -15.39 -11.11
C LYS A 198 1.73 -14.24 -12.06
N GLY A 199 2.68 -13.87 -12.92
CA GLY A 199 2.51 -12.83 -13.93
C GLY A 199 3.83 -12.21 -14.35
N ARG A 200 3.80 -11.38 -15.40
CA ARG A 200 4.95 -10.55 -15.79
C ARG A 200 5.07 -9.29 -14.94
N TRP A 201 3.95 -8.84 -14.39
CA TRP A 201 3.92 -7.79 -13.38
C TRP A 201 2.83 -8.11 -12.36
N ARG A 202 3.19 -7.99 -11.09
CA ARG A 202 2.26 -7.93 -9.97
C ARG A 202 2.77 -6.90 -8.99
N GLN A 203 1.90 -6.03 -8.53
CA GLN A 203 2.16 -5.32 -7.29
C GLN A 203 1.84 -6.24 -6.11
N ALA A 204 2.50 -6.05 -4.98
CA ALA A 204 2.27 -6.78 -3.74
C ALA A 204 2.30 -5.82 -2.55
N VAL A 205 1.30 -5.95 -1.66
CA VAL A 205 1.28 -5.26 -0.36
C VAL A 205 1.48 -6.31 0.71
N ILE A 206 2.62 -6.26 1.42
CA ILE A 206 3.04 -7.33 2.33
C ILE A 206 3.38 -6.74 3.70
N ALA A 207 2.76 -7.28 4.75
CA ALA A 207 3.16 -6.99 6.11
C ALA A 207 4.59 -7.47 6.35
N CYS A 208 5.42 -6.63 6.96
CA CYS A 208 6.80 -6.98 7.32
C CYS A 208 6.91 -7.38 8.80
N SER A 209 8.10 -7.86 9.20
CA SER A 209 8.46 -8.00 10.61
C SER A 209 8.78 -6.64 11.23
N ASP A 210 8.93 -6.59 12.56
CA ASP A 210 9.37 -5.38 13.27
C ASP A 210 10.78 -4.93 12.83
N ALA A 211 11.54 -5.81 12.18
CA ALA A 211 12.83 -5.52 11.56
C ALA A 211 12.71 -5.03 10.10
N GLN A 212 11.49 -4.81 9.58
CA GLN A 212 11.20 -4.43 8.19
C GLN A 212 11.71 -5.44 7.16
N VAL A 213 11.73 -6.72 7.54
CA VAL A 213 12.13 -7.82 6.67
C VAL A 213 10.89 -8.55 6.14
N VAL A 214 10.94 -8.90 4.85
CA VAL A 214 10.04 -9.86 4.20
C VAL A 214 10.86 -10.99 3.60
N GLN A 215 10.21 -12.05 3.11
CA GLN A 215 10.88 -13.12 2.40
C GLN A 215 10.39 -13.17 0.96
N GLY A 216 11.35 -13.21 0.02
CA GLY A 216 11.10 -13.42 -1.40
C GLY A 216 11.61 -14.78 -1.85
N LYS A 217 11.03 -15.33 -2.92
CA LYS A 217 11.53 -16.53 -3.59
C LYS A 217 11.36 -16.40 -5.09
N ILE A 218 12.40 -16.70 -5.84
CA ILE A 218 12.38 -16.64 -7.31
C ILE A 218 12.73 -18.00 -7.90
N GLU A 219 12.12 -18.31 -9.04
CA GLU A 219 12.46 -19.50 -9.83
C GLU A 219 13.41 -19.17 -10.99
N THR A 220 13.66 -17.88 -11.22
CA THR A 220 14.58 -17.34 -12.24
C THR A 220 15.07 -15.97 -11.79
N THR A 221 16.30 -15.59 -12.17
CA THR A 221 16.86 -14.25 -11.95
C THR A 221 16.26 -13.18 -12.86
N ASP A 222 15.30 -13.55 -13.71
CA ASP A 222 14.52 -12.60 -14.50
C ASP A 222 13.46 -11.85 -13.65
N VAL A 223 13.25 -12.26 -12.40
CA VAL A 223 12.29 -11.65 -11.47
C VAL A 223 13.00 -10.62 -10.61
N ASP A 224 12.54 -9.38 -10.74
CA ASP A 224 13.03 -8.24 -9.98
C ASP A 224 11.98 -7.76 -8.98
N PHE A 225 12.43 -7.42 -7.78
CA PHE A 225 11.60 -6.85 -6.71
C PHE A 225 11.97 -5.39 -6.54
N TYR A 226 11.05 -4.49 -6.86
CA TYR A 226 11.22 -3.05 -6.66
C TYR A 226 10.32 -2.58 -5.53
N LEU A 227 10.90 -2.04 -4.46
CA LEU A 227 10.15 -1.41 -3.38
C LEU A 227 9.70 -0.02 -3.87
N VAL A 228 8.39 0.18 -3.96
CA VAL A 228 7.77 1.41 -4.52
C VAL A 228 7.23 2.34 -3.43
N GLY A 229 7.11 1.82 -2.22
CA GLY A 229 6.65 2.57 -1.06
C GLY A 229 6.48 1.69 0.16
N TYR A 230 6.06 2.29 1.25
CA TYR A 230 5.76 1.60 2.49
C TYR A 230 4.68 2.33 3.27
N ALA A 231 3.90 1.58 4.05
CA ALA A 231 2.96 2.14 5.01
C ALA A 231 3.56 2.07 6.41
N THR A 232 3.37 3.14 7.18
CA THR A 232 3.70 3.18 8.61
C THR A 232 2.43 2.98 9.43
N LEU A 233 2.58 2.55 10.67
CA LEU A 233 1.43 2.51 11.57
C LEU A 233 1.02 3.96 11.86
N GLN A 234 -0.20 4.32 11.45
CA GLN A 234 -0.82 5.51 11.98
C GLN A 234 -1.34 5.17 13.38
N GLU A 235 -0.62 5.63 14.41
CA GLU A 235 -1.19 5.65 15.75
C GLU A 235 -2.30 6.71 15.76
N GLU A 236 -3.54 6.26 15.60
CA GLU A 236 -4.72 7.11 15.62
C GLU A 236 -4.92 7.67 17.04
N TYR A 237 -4.62 8.95 17.19
CA TYR A 237 -5.19 9.75 18.26
C TYR A 237 -6.13 10.75 17.60
N ASP A 238 -7.43 10.51 17.74
CA ASP A 238 -8.49 11.29 17.10
C ASP A 238 -8.49 12.78 17.49
N ASN A 239 -7.74 13.14 18.53
CA ASN A 239 -7.68 14.48 19.08
C ASN A 239 -6.23 14.86 19.43
N GLU A 240 -5.86 16.09 19.08
CA GLU A 240 -4.62 16.72 19.52
C GLU A 240 -4.94 17.99 20.30
N GLU A 241 -4.24 18.20 21.42
CA GLU A 241 -4.33 19.41 22.23
C GLU A 241 -2.95 20.06 22.35
N ASP A 242 -2.83 21.29 21.84
CA ASP A 242 -1.63 22.10 22.02
C ASP A 242 -1.45 22.45 23.51
N CYS A 243 -0.36 21.94 24.07
CA CYS A 243 0.03 22.13 25.46
C CYS A 243 0.93 23.37 25.67
N GLY A 244 1.18 24.17 24.63
CA GLY A 244 1.81 25.49 24.70
C GLY A 244 3.11 25.63 23.88
N VAL A 245 3.64 26.86 23.86
CA VAL A 245 4.71 27.36 22.96
C VAL A 245 6.14 26.79 23.15
N GLY A 246 6.30 25.65 23.84
CA GLY A 246 7.62 25.04 24.07
C GLY A 246 8.55 25.83 25.01
N GLY A 247 9.68 25.21 25.42
CA GLY A 247 10.55 25.69 26.50
C GLY A 247 11.03 24.59 27.49
N VAL A 248 11.94 24.95 28.40
CA VAL A 248 12.41 24.06 29.48
C VAL A 248 11.43 24.15 30.66
N GLY A 249 10.83 23.04 31.06
CA GLY A 249 9.94 23.01 32.23
C GLY A 249 8.91 21.88 32.22
N LEU A 250 8.01 21.94 33.20
CA LEU A 250 6.82 21.09 33.27
C LEU A 250 5.70 21.69 32.43
N TYR A 251 4.91 20.82 31.80
CA TYR A 251 3.73 21.18 31.02
C TYR A 251 2.52 20.51 31.63
N GLU A 252 1.47 21.29 31.88
CA GLU A 252 0.20 20.80 32.41
C GLU A 252 -0.94 21.46 31.62
N LYS A 253 -1.86 20.64 31.11
CA LYS A 253 -3.02 21.09 30.35
C LYS A 253 -4.23 20.26 30.76
N ALA A 254 -5.34 20.95 31.08
CA ALA A 254 -6.61 20.29 31.29
C ALA A 254 -7.24 19.94 29.94
N ILE A 255 -7.55 18.67 29.72
CA ILE A 255 -8.29 18.18 28.55
C ILE A 255 -9.78 18.19 28.92
N SER A 256 -10.61 18.79 28.07
CA SER A 256 -12.05 18.94 28.29
C SER A 256 -12.85 18.37 27.12
N GLY A 257 -14.18 18.28 27.24
CA GLY A 257 -15.04 17.73 26.17
C GLY A 257 -15.00 16.21 26.02
N LEU A 258 -14.39 15.50 26.97
CA LEU A 258 -14.36 14.04 26.98
C LEU A 258 -15.71 13.46 27.39
N THR A 259 -16.13 12.38 26.71
CA THR A 259 -17.35 11.65 27.04
C THR A 259 -17.17 10.93 28.38
N PRO A 260 -18.14 11.00 29.32
CA PRO A 260 -18.11 10.22 30.56
C PRO A 260 -18.05 8.71 30.29
N GLU A 261 -17.55 7.95 31.26
CA GLU A 261 -17.46 6.47 31.22
C GLU A 261 -16.78 5.91 29.95
N THR A 262 -15.84 6.64 29.37
CA THR A 262 -15.19 6.31 28.11
C THR A 262 -13.69 6.09 28.32
N LYS A 263 -13.15 5.00 27.75
CA LYS A 263 -11.72 4.70 27.77
C LYS A 263 -11.01 5.48 26.66
N TYR A 264 -9.94 6.19 27.02
CA TYR A 264 -9.12 6.96 26.11
C TYR A 264 -7.67 6.45 26.14
N TYR A 265 -7.04 6.44 24.97
CA TYR A 265 -5.61 6.23 24.78
C TYR A 265 -4.97 7.58 24.43
N PHE A 266 -3.80 7.87 24.97
CA PHE A 266 -3.07 9.11 24.72
C PHE A 266 -1.56 8.90 24.76
N ARG A 267 -0.82 9.72 24.01
CA ARG A 267 0.64 9.87 24.15
C ARG A 267 1.01 11.35 24.07
N ALA A 268 2.15 11.70 24.67
CA ALA A 268 2.73 13.03 24.51
C ALA A 268 3.57 13.10 23.22
N ARG A 269 3.43 14.20 22.46
CA ARG A 269 4.25 14.51 21.28
C ARG A 269 5.03 15.81 21.52
N GLY A 270 6.35 15.75 21.37
CA GLY A 270 7.23 16.93 21.43
C GLY A 270 7.78 17.26 20.06
N VAL A 271 7.71 18.53 19.65
CA VAL A 271 8.19 19.00 18.34
C VAL A 271 9.21 20.12 18.54
N ASN A 272 10.36 20.06 17.89
CA ASN A 272 11.35 21.15 17.84
C ASN A 272 11.99 21.25 16.45
N SER A 273 12.92 22.19 16.26
CA SER A 273 13.59 22.39 14.96
C SER A 273 14.47 21.20 14.51
N GLY A 274 14.76 20.26 15.41
CA GLY A 274 15.48 19.02 15.13
C GLY A 274 14.57 17.81 14.89
N GLY A 275 13.24 17.97 14.97
CA GLY A 275 12.27 16.92 14.65
C GLY A 275 11.20 16.68 15.72
N THR A 276 10.50 15.56 15.58
CA THR A 276 9.41 15.12 16.45
C THR A 276 9.85 13.93 17.30
N GLY A 277 9.66 14.01 18.60
CA GLY A 277 9.81 12.91 19.55
C GLY A 277 8.46 12.52 20.13
N LEU A 278 8.26 11.22 20.34
CA LEU A 278 6.99 10.71 20.83
C LEU A 278 7.16 9.92 22.12
N GLY A 279 6.27 10.15 23.08
CA GLY A 279 6.22 9.41 24.35
C GLY A 279 5.57 8.02 24.20
N LEU A 280 5.62 7.24 25.28
CA LEU A 280 4.88 5.98 25.39
C LEU A 280 3.37 6.23 25.47
N GLU A 281 2.60 5.35 24.84
CA GLU A 281 1.14 5.32 24.99
C GLU A 281 0.75 5.06 26.45
N LYS A 282 -0.31 5.75 26.89
CA LYS A 282 -0.96 5.63 28.17
C LYS A 282 -2.47 5.57 27.95
N GLU A 283 -3.18 5.06 28.94
CA GLU A 283 -4.64 4.97 28.90
C GLU A 283 -5.26 5.46 30.21
N PHE A 284 -6.47 6.01 30.12
CA PHE A 284 -7.32 6.30 31.27
C PHE A 284 -8.80 6.09 30.90
N THR A 285 -9.67 6.08 31.90
CA THR A 285 -11.12 6.02 31.70
C THR A 285 -11.74 7.20 32.44
N THR A 286 -12.58 7.97 31.75
CA THR A 286 -13.31 9.08 32.36
C THR A 286 -14.28 8.57 33.41
N LEU A 287 -14.54 9.38 34.44
CA LEU A 287 -15.51 9.06 35.47
C LEU A 287 -16.94 9.13 34.91
N ALA A 288 -17.89 8.57 35.66
CA ALA A 288 -19.31 8.81 35.43
C ALA A 288 -19.66 10.29 35.61
N ALA A 289 -20.74 10.72 34.95
CA ALA A 289 -21.24 12.09 34.98
C ALA A 289 -21.72 12.53 36.37
#